data_AF-U1N3N7-F1
#
_entry.id   AF-U1N3N7-F1
#
_cell.length_a   1.000
_cell.length_b   1.000
_cell.length_c   1.000
_cell.angle_alpha   90.00
_cell.angle_beta   90.00
_cell.angle_gamma   90.00
#
_symmetry.space_group_name_H-M   'P 1'
#
loop_
_entity.id
_entity.type
_entity.pdbx_description
1 polymer ?
#
loop_
_entity_poly.entity_id
_entity_poly.type
_entity_poly.pdbx_seq_one_letter_code
_entity_poly.pdbx_strand_id
1 'polypeptide(L)'
;MTALPLSDDTVGAVVACYSLSHIPFEAHRTVIKQFSCVLRLGGRVLVSKDDTDWNNSYQHWLGDDVEMQWSAAGADATRSHPRMVGLITTEE
;
A
#
# COMPACT_ATOMS: atom_id res chain seq x y z
N MET A 1 -7.32 6.45 -0.91
CA MET A 1 -7.12 6.63 0.54
C MET A 1 -5.65 6.98 0.77
N THR A 2 -5.33 8.18 1.29
CA THR A 2 -3.93 8.64 1.46
C THR A 2 -3.60 9.08 2.88
N ALA A 3 -4.58 9.16 3.77
CA ALA A 3 -4.43 9.54 5.17
C ALA A 3 -5.10 8.51 6.08
N LEU A 4 -4.50 8.25 7.23
CA LEU A 4 -5.09 7.44 8.30
C LEU A 4 -5.56 8.41 9.40
N PRO A 5 -6.78 8.26 9.94
CA PRO A 5 -7.30 9.11 11.01
C PRO A 5 -6.73 8.70 12.37
N LEU A 6 -5.41 8.56 12.44
CA LEU A 6 -4.65 8.21 13.63
C LEU A 6 -3.58 9.27 13.84
N SER A 7 -3.29 9.57 15.09
CA SER A 7 -2.14 10.41 15.42
C SER A 7 -0.83 9.71 15.07
N ASP A 8 0.24 10.49 14.94
CA ASP A 8 1.59 9.96 14.79
C ASP A 8 1.99 9.10 16.00
N ASP A 9 2.94 8.17 15.81
CA ASP A 9 3.48 7.30 16.88
C ASP A 9 2.43 6.53 17.70
N THR A 10 1.30 6.17 17.09
CA THR A 10 0.16 5.57 17.81
C THR A 10 0.19 4.06 17.80
N VAL A 11 0.60 3.43 16.69
CA VAL A 11 0.47 1.98 16.50
C VAL A 11 1.83 1.27 16.50
N GLY A 12 1.85 0.01 16.97
CA GLY A 12 3.04 -0.84 16.90
C GLY A 12 3.21 -1.57 15.56
N ALA A 13 2.14 -1.71 14.79
CA ALA A 13 2.20 -2.31 13.46
C ALA A 13 1.06 -1.80 12.55
N VAL A 14 1.31 -1.85 11.24
CA VAL A 14 0.29 -1.67 10.18
C VAL A 14 0.29 -2.91 9.30
N VAL A 15 -0.89 -3.45 9.02
CA VAL A 15 -1.07 -4.59 8.10
C VAL A 15 -2.03 -4.15 7.01
N ALA A 16 -1.55 -4.17 5.76
CA ALA A 16 -2.31 -3.77 4.58
C ALA A 16 -2.29 -4.91 3.56
N CYS A 17 -3.22 -5.86 3.74
CA CYS A 17 -3.35 -7.01 2.84
C CYS A 17 -4.23 -6.66 1.64
N TYR A 18 -3.73 -6.93 0.44
CA TYR A 18 -4.44 -6.73 -0.85
C TYR A 18 -5.10 -5.35 -1.02
N SER A 19 -4.58 -4.33 -0.33
CA SER A 19 -5.20 -3.01 -0.25
C SER A 19 -4.48 -1.96 -1.09
N LEU A 20 -3.15 -2.06 -1.24
CA LEU A 20 -2.38 -1.10 -2.04
C LEU A 20 -2.76 -1.15 -3.52
N SER A 21 -3.15 -2.33 -4.03
CA SER A 21 -3.57 -2.52 -5.41
C SER A 21 -4.83 -1.75 -5.78
N HIS A 22 -5.60 -1.25 -4.82
CA HIS A 22 -6.77 -0.41 -5.05
C HIS A 22 -6.49 1.08 -4.91
N ILE A 23 -5.21 1.45 -4.76
CA ILE A 23 -4.77 2.84 -4.67
C ILE A 23 -4.06 3.19 -5.98
N PRO A 24 -4.33 4.36 -6.59
CA PRO A 24 -3.59 4.81 -7.75
C PRO A 24 -2.08 4.82 -7.48
N PHE A 25 -1.29 4.38 -8.45
CA PHE A 25 0.15 4.20 -8.29
C PHE A 25 0.85 5.48 -7.80
N GLU A 26 0.48 6.65 -8.32
CA GLU A 26 1.06 7.93 -7.89
C GLU A 26 0.84 8.23 -6.39
N ALA A 27 -0.16 7.61 -5.77
CA ALA A 27 -0.51 7.80 -4.36
C ALA A 27 0.14 6.75 -3.43
N HIS A 28 0.75 5.68 -3.95
CA HIS A 28 1.38 4.62 -3.13
C HIS A 28 2.45 5.18 -2.20
N ARG A 29 3.29 6.10 -2.71
CA ARG A 29 4.32 6.77 -1.90
C ARG A 29 3.74 7.51 -0.70
N THR A 30 2.63 8.21 -0.92
CA THR A 30 1.95 8.98 0.13
C THR A 30 1.37 8.05 1.19
N VAL A 31 0.79 6.93 0.78
CA VAL A 31 0.24 5.91 1.68
C VAL A 31 1.33 5.26 2.52
N ILE A 32 2.43 4.84 1.90
CA ILE A 32 3.56 4.23 2.60
C ILE A 32 4.19 5.23 3.59
N LYS A 33 4.27 6.52 3.23
CA LYS A 33 4.68 7.58 4.16
C LYS A 33 3.71 7.69 5.34
N GLN A 34 2.40 7.66 5.10
CA GLN A 34 1.41 7.72 6.17
C GLN A 34 1.53 6.54 7.13
N PHE A 35 1.83 5.33 6.63
CA PHE A 35 2.11 4.18 7.50
C PHE A 35 3.30 4.44 8.41
N SER A 36 4.37 5.02 7.87
CA SER A 36 5.54 5.40 8.68
C SER A 36 5.20 6.44 9.76
N CYS A 37 4.31 7.41 9.51
CA CYS A 37 3.98 8.45 10.49
C CYS A 37 3.22 7.90 11.71
N VAL A 38 2.28 6.99 11.49
CA VAL A 38 1.46 6.43 12.58
C VAL A 38 2.19 5.36 13.40
N LEU A 39 3.31 4.83 12.90
CA LEU A 39 4.10 3.81 13.58
C LEU A 39 4.97 4.43 14.67
N ARG A 40 4.94 3.82 15.86
CA ARG A 40 5.95 4.06 16.90
C ARG A 40 7.34 3.67 16.39
N LEU A 41 8.37 4.25 17.00
CA LEU A 41 9.76 3.80 16.80
C LEU A 41 9.88 2.28 17.02
N GLY A 42 10.43 1.58 16.03
CA GLY A 42 10.56 0.11 16.03
C GLY A 42 9.31 -0.65 15.59
N GLY A 43 8.25 0.05 15.19
CA GLY A 43 7.04 -0.54 14.63
C GLY A 43 7.27 -1.19 13.26
N ARG A 44 6.32 -2.03 12.84
CA ARG A 44 6.44 -2.85 11.62
C ARG A 44 5.30 -2.61 10.64
N VAL A 45 5.60 -2.74 9.36
CA VAL A 45 4.62 -2.73 8.27
C VAL A 45 4.64 -4.09 7.58
N LEU A 46 3.47 -4.67 7.34
CA LEU A 46 3.28 -5.82 6.45
C LEU A 46 2.31 -5.43 5.34
N VAL A 47 2.72 -5.64 4.09
CA VAL A 47 1.98 -5.26 2.90
C VAL A 47 1.98 -6.42 1.93
N SER A 48 0.81 -6.80 1.40
CA SER A 48 0.75 -7.68 0.23
C SER A 48 1.09 -6.88 -1.02
N LYS A 49 1.99 -7.43 -1.86
CA LYS A 49 2.30 -6.87 -3.18
C LYS A 49 1.72 -7.75 -4.26
N ASP A 50 1.30 -7.13 -5.35
CA ASP A 50 1.09 -7.84 -6.61
C ASP A 50 2.43 -7.91 -7.34
N ASP A 51 2.78 -9.10 -7.83
CA ASP A 51 4.09 -9.34 -8.47
C ASP A 51 4.17 -8.76 -9.88
N THR A 52 3.03 -8.56 -10.52
CA THR A 52 2.94 -8.10 -11.92
C THR A 52 2.53 -6.64 -11.97
N ASP A 53 3.21 -5.85 -12.81
CA ASP A 53 2.78 -4.50 -13.15
C ASP A 53 1.50 -4.59 -13.98
N TRP A 54 0.42 -4.03 -13.47
CA TRP A 54 -0.90 -4.09 -14.07
C TRP A 54 -1.71 -2.89 -13.60
N ASN A 55 -2.24 -2.14 -14.56
CA ASN A 55 -3.25 -1.11 -14.31
C ASN A 55 -4.46 -1.42 -15.18
N ASN A 56 -5.54 -1.90 -14.59
CA ASN A 56 -6.73 -2.27 -15.35
C ASN A 56 -8.00 -2.09 -14.53
N SER A 57 -9.10 -2.03 -15.27
CA SER A 57 -10.45 -1.94 -14.75
C SER A 57 -11.27 -3.12 -15.27
N TYR A 58 -12.10 -3.70 -14.41
CA TYR A 58 -13.13 -4.64 -14.84
C TYR A 58 -14.51 -4.04 -14.58
N GLN A 59 -15.23 -3.80 -15.66
CA GLN A 59 -16.67 -3.58 -15.64
C GLN A 59 -17.37 -4.90 -15.32
N HIS A 60 -18.49 -4.86 -14.61
CA HIS A 60 -19.28 -6.03 -14.22
C HIS A 60 -18.53 -7.05 -13.34
N TRP A 61 -17.61 -6.58 -12.51
CA TRP A 61 -16.87 -7.46 -11.61
C TRP A 61 -17.82 -8.12 -10.60
N LEU A 62 -17.69 -9.45 -10.43
CA LEU A 62 -18.62 -10.30 -9.68
C LEU A 62 -20.10 -10.21 -10.09
N GLY A 63 -20.39 -9.71 -11.30
CA GLY A 63 -21.75 -9.58 -11.81
C GLY A 63 -22.52 -8.35 -11.29
N ASP A 64 -21.81 -7.37 -10.72
CA ASP A 64 -22.39 -6.10 -10.24
C ASP A 64 -22.00 -4.94 -11.17
N ASP A 65 -22.80 -3.89 -11.26
CA ASP A 65 -22.55 -2.71 -12.11
C ASP A 65 -21.46 -1.77 -11.56
N VAL A 66 -20.70 -2.23 -10.56
CA VAL A 66 -19.59 -1.49 -9.96
C VAL A 66 -18.30 -1.83 -10.68
N GLU A 67 -17.68 -0.80 -11.25
CA GLU A 67 -16.35 -0.91 -11.83
C GLU A 67 -15.30 -1.16 -10.74
N MET A 68 -14.50 -2.20 -10.91
CA MET A 68 -13.40 -2.52 -10.00
C MET A 68 -12.06 -2.16 -10.64
N GLN A 69 -11.25 -1.37 -9.91
CA GLN A 69 -9.95 -0.87 -10.36
C GLN A 69 -8.81 -1.57 -9.64
N TRP A 70 -7.78 -1.97 -10.38
CA TRP A 70 -6.50 -2.41 -9.82
C TRP A 70 -5.36 -1.62 -10.45
N SER A 71 -4.48 -1.12 -9.59
CA SER A 71 -3.25 -0.42 -9.89
C SER A 71 -2.12 -1.08 -9.11
N ALA A 72 -1.50 -2.09 -9.72
CA ALA A 72 -0.35 -2.80 -9.21
C ALA A 72 0.93 -2.19 -9.80
N ALA A 73 1.81 -1.72 -8.93
CA ALA A 73 3.11 -1.14 -9.27
C ALA A 73 4.13 -2.12 -9.89
N GLY A 74 3.84 -3.42 -9.83
CA GLY A 74 4.85 -4.47 -9.96
C GLY A 74 5.81 -4.53 -8.76
N ALA A 75 6.51 -5.66 -8.64
CA ALA A 75 7.37 -5.94 -7.48
C ALA A 75 8.51 -4.91 -7.29
N ASP A 76 9.12 -4.41 -8.37
CA ASP A 76 10.31 -3.56 -8.29
C ASP A 76 10.01 -2.11 -7.88
N ALA A 77 8.89 -1.53 -8.33
CA ALA A 77 8.50 -0.20 -7.88
C ALA A 77 7.98 -0.22 -6.43
N THR A 78 7.32 -1.30 -6.00
CA THR A 78 6.91 -1.47 -4.60
C THR A 78 8.12 -1.52 -3.64
N ARG A 79 9.27 -2.01 -4.10
CA ARG A 79 10.52 -2.12 -3.30
C ARG A 79 11.24 -0.79 -3.06
N SER A 80 11.10 0.20 -3.94
CA SER A 80 11.87 1.46 -3.85
C SER A 80 11.26 2.47 -2.86
N HIS A 81 9.95 2.40 -2.64
CA HIS A 81 9.22 3.34 -1.80
C HIS A 81 9.54 3.25 -0.29
N PRO A 82 9.61 2.06 0.34
CA PRO A 82 9.88 1.93 1.78
C PRO A 82 11.26 2.47 2.19
N ARG A 83 12.28 2.25 1.35
CA ARG A 83 13.66 2.71 1.63
C ARG A 83 13.76 4.23 1.73
N MET A 84 12.92 4.97 1.00
CA MET A 84 12.92 6.44 1.02
C MET A 84 12.22 7.05 2.24
N VAL A 85 11.55 6.24 3.08
CA VAL A 85 10.86 6.70 4.29
C VAL A 85 11.45 6.10 5.57
N GLY A 86 12.66 5.52 5.50
CA GLY A 86 13.34 4.97 6.68
C GLY A 86 12.85 3.58 7.11
N LEU A 87 12.00 2.93 6.31
CA LEU A 87 11.61 1.55 6.54
C LEU A 87 12.66 0.59 5.96
N ILE A 88 12.99 -0.46 6.70
CA ILE A 88 13.84 -1.55 6.24
C ILE A 88 12.94 -2.67 5.72
N THR A 89 13.12 -3.06 4.47
CA THR A 89 12.35 -4.15 3.85
C THR A 89 12.97 -5.51 4.15
N THR A 90 12.15 -6.46 4.59
CA THR A 90 12.47 -7.89 4.67
C THR A 90 11.41 -8.66 3.87
N GLU A 91 11.82 -9.62 3.04
CA GLU A 91 10.90 -10.47 2.26
C GLU A 91 10.80 -11.85 2.93
N GLU A 92 9.60 -12.43 2.93
CA GLU A 92 9.36 -13.87 3.14
C GLU A 92 8.84 -14.50 1.84
#